data_AF-A0A5K0Y758-F1
#
_entry.id   AF-A0A5K0Y758-F1
#
_cell.length_a   1.000
_cell.length_b   1.000
_cell.length_c   1.000
_cell.angle_alpha   90.00
_cell.angle_beta   90.00
_cell.angle_gamma   90.00
#
_symmetry.space_group_name_H-M   'P 1'
#
loop_
_entity.id
_entity.type
_entity.pdbx_description
1 polymer ?
#
loop_
_entity_poly.entity_id
_entity_poly.type
_entity_poly.pdbx_seq_one_letter_code
_entity_poly.pdbx_strand_id
1 'polypeptide(L)'
;MNELLELYLQDNSFTGHLPLNLGNLAMMVNMDISKQVECRVAYIIIKASNARALNLSHNTFDGHIPQQLDHMVNVEAIDLSHNKLLGEIPKSWEKHRHIKVLDLSFNQLEGEIPSGG
;
A
#
# COMPACT_ATOMS: atom_id res chain seq x y z
N MET A 1 -21.14 0.58 -3.46
CA MET A 1 -20.11 1.60 -3.26
C MET A 1 -19.33 1.75 -4.56
N ASN A 2 -19.90 2.37 -5.60
CA ASN A 2 -19.22 2.48 -6.92
C ASN A 2 -18.67 3.89 -7.19
N GLU A 3 -18.78 4.80 -6.22
CA GLU A 3 -18.35 6.20 -6.31
C GLU A 3 -17.49 6.62 -5.09
N LEU A 4 -16.96 5.65 -4.35
CA LEU A 4 -16.21 5.93 -3.13
C LEU A 4 -14.82 6.49 -3.52
N LEU A 5 -14.57 7.75 -3.17
CA LEU A 5 -13.31 8.45 -3.47
C LEU A 5 -12.28 8.28 -2.34
N GLU A 6 -12.74 8.19 -1.10
CA GLU A 6 -11.89 8.11 0.09
C GLU A 6 -12.40 7.00 1.02
N LEU A 7 -11.48 6.21 1.56
CA LEU A 7 -11.75 5.15 2.54
C LEU A 7 -10.75 5.26 3.69
N TYR A 8 -11.27 5.44 4.90
CA TYR A 8 -10.52 5.55 6.15
C TYR A 8 -11.00 4.48 7.12
N LEU A 9 -10.13 3.50 7.43
CA LEU A 9 -10.44 2.39 8.35
C LEU A 9 -9.54 2.36 9.59
N GLN A 10 -8.64 3.33 9.74
CA GLN A 10 -7.67 3.40 10.83
C GLN A 10 -8.31 3.41 12.23
N ASP A 11 -7.56 2.95 13.23
CA ASP A 11 -7.94 2.90 14.66
C ASP A 11 -9.18 2.03 14.99
N ASN A 12 -9.34 0.90 14.30
CA ASN A 12 -10.39 -0.08 14.58
C ASN A 12 -9.83 -1.44 15.02
N SER A 13 -10.67 -2.27 15.65
CA SER A 13 -10.35 -3.66 15.98
C SER A 13 -10.99 -4.66 15.00
N PHE A 14 -11.12 -4.28 13.71
CA PHE A 14 -11.71 -5.18 12.73
C PHE A 14 -10.85 -6.43 12.58
N THR A 15 -11.51 -7.58 12.56
CA THR A 15 -10.90 -8.89 12.31
C THR A 15 -11.35 -9.40 10.93
N GLY A 16 -10.50 -10.15 10.24
CA GLY A 16 -10.79 -10.66 8.90
C GLY A 16 -10.29 -9.76 7.76
N HIS A 17 -10.61 -10.14 6.53
CA HIS A 17 -10.05 -9.50 5.33
C HIS A 17 -11.04 -8.49 4.73
N LEU A 18 -10.53 -7.40 4.12
CA LEU A 18 -11.33 -6.51 3.28
C LEU A 18 -12.06 -7.33 2.20
N PRO A 19 -13.40 -7.31 2.09
CA PRO A 19 -14.12 -8.21 1.18
C PRO A 19 -13.76 -7.95 -0.30
N LEU A 20 -13.59 -9.02 -1.10
CA LEU A 20 -13.23 -8.98 -2.54
C LEU A 20 -14.10 -8.00 -3.34
N ASN A 21 -15.35 -7.82 -2.91
CA ASN A 21 -16.38 -7.04 -3.56
C ASN A 21 -16.64 -5.67 -2.90
N LEU A 22 -15.70 -5.13 -2.10
CA LEU A 22 -15.75 -3.72 -1.73
C LEU A 22 -15.64 -2.94 -3.06
N GLY A 23 -16.80 -2.46 -3.54
CA GLY A 23 -17.13 -2.28 -4.96
C GLY A 23 -16.11 -1.52 -5.79
N ASN A 24 -16.07 -1.78 -7.10
CA ASN A 24 -15.16 -1.20 -8.10
C ASN A 24 -14.48 0.12 -7.65
N LEU A 25 -13.34 0.01 -6.97
CA LEU A 25 -12.63 1.13 -6.31
C LEU A 25 -11.75 1.91 -7.31
N ALA A 26 -12.01 1.76 -8.61
CA ALA A 26 -11.27 2.39 -9.68
C ALA A 26 -11.24 3.93 -9.59
N MET A 27 -12.11 4.54 -8.79
CA MET A 27 -12.16 5.99 -8.58
C MET A 27 -11.60 6.44 -7.21
N MET A 28 -11.03 5.53 -6.41
CA MET A 28 -10.46 5.90 -5.13
C MET A 28 -9.20 6.75 -5.30
N VAL A 29 -9.20 7.89 -4.62
CA VAL A 29 -8.09 8.84 -4.58
C VAL A 29 -7.22 8.56 -3.37
N ASN A 30 -7.85 8.31 -2.21
CA ASN A 30 -7.18 8.14 -0.92
C ASN A 30 -7.65 6.86 -0.21
N MET A 31 -6.71 6.01 0.21
CA MET A 31 -6.99 4.81 1.01
C MET A 31 -6.09 4.77 2.24
N ASP A 32 -6.69 4.71 3.44
CA ASP A 32 -5.99 4.48 4.71
C ASP A 32 -6.58 3.24 5.40
N ILE A 33 -5.74 2.21 5.54
CA ILE A 33 -6.08 0.99 6.27
C ILE A 33 -5.01 0.64 7.31
N SER A 34 -4.37 1.67 7.86
CA SER A 34 -3.41 1.50 8.95
C SER A 34 -4.04 0.80 10.17
N LYS A 35 -3.22 0.04 10.93
CA LYS A 35 -3.63 -0.61 12.20
C LYS A 35 -4.71 -1.70 12.10
N GLN A 36 -4.73 -2.48 11.02
CA GLN A 36 -5.54 -3.69 10.85
C GLN A 36 -4.74 -4.96 11.18
N VAL A 37 -5.44 -6.01 11.66
CA VAL A 37 -4.77 -7.09 12.43
C VAL A 37 -4.30 -8.28 11.59
N GLU A 38 -4.87 -8.56 10.41
CA GLU A 38 -4.46 -9.70 9.58
C GLU A 38 -4.79 -9.45 8.09
N CYS A 39 -3.81 -9.03 7.29
CA CYS A 39 -3.98 -9.03 5.84
C CYS A 39 -2.64 -9.21 5.12
N ARG A 40 -2.64 -9.89 3.97
CA ARG A 40 -1.47 -9.94 3.09
C ARG A 40 -1.45 -8.71 2.19
N VAL A 41 -0.30 -8.06 2.09
CA VAL A 41 -0.07 -6.79 1.35
C VAL A 41 -0.56 -6.88 -0.10
N ALA A 42 -0.28 -8.01 -0.77
CA ALA A 42 -0.64 -8.23 -2.18
C ALA A 42 -2.14 -8.09 -2.47
N TYR A 43 -2.99 -8.44 -1.51
CA TYR A 43 -4.43 -8.42 -1.69
C TYR A 43 -5.00 -7.00 -1.67
N ILE A 44 -4.41 -6.11 -0.87
CA ILE A 44 -4.81 -4.71 -0.76
C ILE A 44 -4.44 -3.95 -2.04
N ILE A 45 -3.26 -4.24 -2.61
CA ILE A 45 -2.72 -3.48 -3.73
C ILE A 45 -3.49 -3.71 -5.02
N ILE A 46 -3.98 -4.94 -5.27
CA ILE A 46 -4.81 -5.23 -6.44
C ILE A 46 -6.06 -4.33 -6.44
N LYS A 47 -6.54 -3.92 -5.26
CA LYS A 47 -7.73 -3.09 -5.09
C LYS A 47 -7.46 -1.59 -5.10
N ALA A 48 -6.23 -1.17 -4.82
CA ALA A 48 -5.83 0.23 -4.73
C ALA A 48 -5.10 0.74 -5.98
N SER A 49 -5.17 0.02 -7.11
CA SER A 49 -4.38 0.28 -8.32
C SER A 49 -4.46 1.71 -8.88
N ASN A 50 -5.55 2.45 -8.58
CA ASN A 50 -5.76 3.83 -9.02
C ASN A 50 -5.56 4.90 -7.93
N ALA A 51 -5.18 4.52 -6.70
CA ALA A 51 -5.01 5.46 -5.60
C ALA A 51 -3.85 6.44 -5.85
N ARG A 52 -4.05 7.71 -5.45
CA ARG A 52 -3.00 8.74 -5.43
C ARG A 52 -2.25 8.74 -4.10
N ALA A 53 -2.92 8.42 -3.00
CA ALA A 53 -2.29 8.24 -1.70
C ALA A 53 -2.71 6.90 -1.08
N LEU A 54 -1.72 6.15 -0.60
CA LEU A 54 -1.91 4.84 0.01
C LEU A 54 -1.19 4.80 1.37
N ASN A 55 -1.96 4.75 2.46
CA ASN A 55 -1.44 4.57 3.80
C ASN A 55 -1.74 3.16 4.32
N LEU A 56 -0.68 2.37 4.49
CA LEU A 56 -0.65 1.01 5.00
C LEU A 56 0.21 0.88 6.26
N SER A 57 0.55 2.00 6.89
CA SER A 57 1.42 2.01 8.07
C SER A 57 0.83 1.28 9.27
N HIS A 58 1.67 0.93 10.25
CA HIS A 58 1.26 0.36 11.53
C HIS A 58 0.41 -0.92 11.41
N ASN A 59 0.69 -1.76 10.42
CA ASN A 59 0.03 -3.05 10.26
C ASN A 59 0.98 -4.19 10.69
N THR A 60 0.49 -5.42 10.59
CA THR A 60 1.28 -6.64 10.85
C THR A 60 1.80 -7.28 9.56
N PHE A 61 1.85 -6.51 8.47
CA PHE A 61 2.18 -7.03 7.15
C PHE A 61 3.58 -7.60 7.07
N ASP A 62 3.69 -8.83 6.56
CA ASP A 62 4.94 -9.57 6.47
C ASP A 62 5.22 -10.05 5.02
N GLY A 63 6.41 -10.61 4.83
CA GLY A 63 6.90 -11.01 3.51
C GLY A 63 7.42 -9.82 2.69
N HIS A 64 7.56 -10.02 1.38
CA HIS A 64 8.17 -9.03 0.49
C HIS A 64 7.17 -7.97 0.04
N ILE A 65 7.68 -6.79 -0.32
CA ILE A 65 6.91 -5.79 -1.05
C ILE A 65 6.44 -6.44 -2.36
N PRO A 66 5.13 -6.58 -2.58
CA PRO A 66 4.61 -7.30 -3.72
C PRO A 66 4.71 -6.44 -4.99
N GLN A 67 5.12 -7.09 -6.09
CA GLN A 67 5.35 -6.44 -7.38
C GLN A 67 4.10 -5.74 -7.92
N GLN A 68 2.89 -6.09 -7.47
CA GLN A 68 1.65 -5.46 -7.89
C GLN A 68 1.63 -3.94 -7.69
N LEU A 69 2.44 -3.37 -6.76
CA LEU A 69 2.59 -1.91 -6.58
C LEU A 69 3.13 -1.23 -7.84
N ASP A 70 3.78 -1.98 -8.71
CA ASP A 70 4.19 -1.58 -10.06
C ASP A 70 3.07 -1.03 -10.93
N HIS A 71 1.82 -1.41 -10.68
CA HIS A 71 0.69 -0.97 -11.49
C HIS A 71 0.09 0.35 -11.00
N MET A 72 0.48 0.84 -9.82
CA MET A 72 0.01 2.09 -9.24
C MET A 72 0.72 3.31 -9.83
N VAL A 73 0.61 3.51 -11.14
CA VAL A 73 1.39 4.51 -11.90
C VAL A 73 1.08 5.98 -11.54
N ASN A 74 -0.07 6.23 -10.92
CA ASN A 74 -0.53 7.56 -10.53
C ASN A 74 -0.33 7.86 -9.03
N VAL A 75 0.32 6.96 -8.29
CA VAL A 75 0.52 7.14 -6.85
C VAL A 75 1.54 8.24 -6.58
N GLU A 76 1.22 9.10 -5.62
CA GLU A 76 2.02 10.23 -5.18
C GLU A 76 2.50 10.08 -3.73
N ALA A 77 1.78 9.31 -2.92
CA ALA A 77 2.17 9.03 -1.54
C ALA A 77 1.96 7.55 -1.20
N ILE A 78 3.00 6.91 -0.67
CA ILE A 78 2.94 5.56 -0.12
C ILE A 78 3.56 5.58 1.27
N ASP A 79 2.80 5.09 2.25
CA ASP A 79 3.31 4.83 3.59
C ASP A 79 3.14 3.34 3.93
N LEU A 80 4.26 2.62 4.02
CA LEU A 80 4.34 1.21 4.46
C LEU A 80 5.02 1.11 5.83
N SER A 81 5.21 2.21 6.55
CA SER A 81 6.00 2.23 7.79
C SER A 81 5.41 1.37 8.90
N HIS A 82 6.22 0.97 9.88
CA HIS A 82 5.77 0.18 11.03
C HIS A 82 5.06 -1.14 10.64
N ASN A 83 5.73 -1.94 9.82
CA ASN A 83 5.28 -3.26 9.40
C ASN A 83 6.41 -4.31 9.63
N LYS A 84 6.24 -5.52 9.11
CA LYS A 84 7.23 -6.62 9.16
C LYS A 84 7.69 -7.02 7.76
N LEU A 85 7.73 -6.07 6.82
CA LEU A 85 8.13 -6.33 5.43
C LEU A 85 9.61 -6.69 5.36
N LEU A 86 9.94 -7.64 4.49
CA LEU A 86 11.26 -8.25 4.31
C LEU A 86 11.77 -8.07 2.88
N GLY A 87 13.06 -8.28 2.68
CA GLY A 87 13.70 -8.29 1.35
C GLY A 87 13.88 -6.89 0.76
N GLU A 88 14.04 -6.83 -0.56
CA GLU A 88 14.44 -5.61 -1.26
C GLU A 88 13.26 -4.71 -1.68
N ILE A 89 13.54 -3.42 -1.87
CA ILE A 89 12.64 -2.52 -2.59
C ILE A 89 12.68 -2.90 -4.07
N PRO A 90 11.54 -3.17 -4.73
CA PRO A 90 11.55 -3.56 -6.14
C PRO A 90 12.18 -2.47 -7.02
N LYS A 91 13.21 -2.83 -7.82
CA LYS A 91 13.82 -1.90 -8.80
C LYS A 91 12.80 -1.36 -9.81
N SER A 92 11.71 -2.06 -10.02
CA SER A 92 10.59 -1.59 -10.84
C SER A 92 9.98 -0.29 -10.34
N TRP A 93 10.20 0.12 -9.09
CA TRP A 93 9.69 1.36 -8.53
C TRP A 93 10.38 2.62 -9.08
N GLU A 94 11.51 2.47 -9.76
CA GLU A 94 12.17 3.54 -10.51
C GLU A 94 11.28 4.15 -11.61
N LYS A 95 10.18 3.48 -11.98
CA LYS A 95 9.22 3.99 -12.96
C LYS A 95 8.15 4.91 -12.35
N HIS A 96 8.01 4.94 -11.03
CA HIS A 96 6.97 5.73 -10.34
C HIS A 96 7.39 7.20 -10.19
N ARG A 97 7.39 7.92 -11.31
CA ARG A 97 7.85 9.32 -11.43
C ARG A 97 7.02 10.37 -10.68
N HIS A 98 5.93 9.95 -10.06
CA HIS A 98 4.97 10.85 -9.39
C HIS A 98 5.01 10.74 -7.87
N ILE A 99 5.77 9.79 -7.32
CA ILE A 99 5.91 9.63 -5.86
C ILE A 99 6.62 10.85 -5.28
N LYS A 100 5.92 11.53 -4.37
CA LYS A 100 6.41 12.69 -3.60
C LYS A 100 6.71 12.31 -2.16
N VAL A 101 6.00 11.31 -1.64
CA VAL A 101 6.14 10.82 -0.27
C VAL A 101 6.26 9.30 -0.31
N LEU A 102 7.36 8.77 0.22
CA LEU A 102 7.57 7.35 0.40
C LEU A 102 8.12 7.11 1.80
N ASP A 103 7.34 6.46 2.65
CA ASP A 103 7.78 6.03 3.98
C ASP A 103 7.81 4.51 4.07
N LEU A 104 9.02 3.96 4.27
CA LEU A 104 9.29 2.54 4.44
C LEU A 104 9.88 2.22 5.82
N SER A 105 9.92 3.21 6.72
CA SER A 105 10.59 3.12 8.01
C SER A 105 10.00 2.03 8.90
N PHE A 106 10.78 1.54 9.88
CA PHE A 106 10.32 0.50 10.82
C PHE A 106 9.79 -0.77 10.12
N ASN A 107 10.57 -1.29 9.17
CA ASN A 107 10.41 -2.59 8.53
C ASN A 107 11.72 -3.40 8.65
N GLN A 108 11.78 -4.57 8.00
CA GLN A 108 12.95 -5.45 7.92
C GLN A 108 13.46 -5.55 6.47
N LEU A 109 13.37 -4.45 5.71
CA LEU A 109 13.83 -4.37 4.33
C LEU A 109 15.36 -4.29 4.26
N GLU A 110 15.94 -4.88 3.21
CA GLU A 110 17.38 -4.96 2.97
C GLU A 110 17.73 -4.61 1.51
N GLY A 111 19.02 -4.61 1.17
CA GLY A 111 19.49 -4.34 -0.19
C GLY A 111 19.66 -2.85 -0.53
N GLU A 112 19.71 -2.56 -1.84
CA GLU A 112 19.95 -1.21 -2.36
C GLU A 112 18.65 -0.40 -2.44
N ILE A 113 18.75 0.90 -2.17
CA ILE A 113 17.66 1.84 -2.46
C ILE A 113 17.66 2.11 -3.97
N PRO A 114 16.55 1.89 -4.70
CA PRO A 114 16.48 2.18 -6.13
C PRO A 114 16.80 3.65 -6.42
N SER A 115 17.49 3.89 -7.52
CA SER A 115 18.07 5.21 -7.84
C SER A 115 17.21 6.07 -8.78
N GLY A 116 16.20 5.47 -9.40
CA GLY A 116 15.24 6.15 -10.25
C GLY A 116 14.22 6.93 -9.44
N GLY A 117 14.26 8.26 -9.56
CA GLY A 117 13.23 9.21 -9.13
C GLY A 117 12.33 9.63 -10.28
#